data_AF-A0A8J2NF83-F1
#
_entry.id   AF-A0A8J2NF83-F1
#
_cell.length_a   1.000
_cell.length_b   1.000
_cell.length_c   1.000
_cell.angle_alpha   90.00
_cell.angle_beta   90.00
_cell.angle_gamma   90.00
#
_symmetry.space_group_name_H-M   'P 1'
#
loop_
_entity.id
_entity.type
_entity.pdbx_description
1 polymer ?
#
loop_
_entity_poly.entity_id
_entity_poly.type
_entity_poly.pdbx_seq_one_letter_code
_entity_poly.pdbx_strand_id
1 'polypeptide(L)'
;MASNLEAPGAPAERITSTASTITDYAYPYGHLGHLTQKQEEAFLQFKKVLEERGLLKPSHDDPLILRYLRARRWDVEGAYTQFKETEDWRKANDLDTLYDTIDLGAYDFSRRLYPQWTGRRDRRGIPLYVFEVKTLDSKTVHEYEKVGASSTFSQAKSDGKTPNGLLRLFALYENLTRFNMPFCTQLLDREHPEVPITLSTNIVDISGVGLKQFWNLKQHMQAASQLATAHYPETLDRIFVIGAPAFFSTVWGWVKRWFDPITVSKIFILGSHEVKSVLEQYVEPKNIPKKYGGQLDYSFGQLGNPDPNWEGVVVFENGHKTFPSGPLLWEEEGNDRLVCVAKGSKDGKLRNERICTIPKTFGLAPEVQIAGVNAPADAPVEAIPNGTAHPTEGATHSDGVQTDESLLSNDVDEKLKIQEDKPAAPQTATA
;
A
#
# COMPACT_ATOMS: atom_id res chain seq x y z
N MET A 1 -57.49 15.68 -11.10
CA MET A 1 -56.52 14.77 -10.49
C MET A 1 -55.68 14.17 -11.60
N ALA A 2 -54.51 14.75 -11.88
CA ALA A 2 -53.53 14.20 -12.80
C ALA A 2 -52.20 14.25 -12.04
N SER A 3 -51.68 13.07 -11.69
CA SER A 3 -50.47 12.88 -10.92
C SER A 3 -49.24 13.11 -11.79
N ASN A 4 -48.41 14.07 -11.40
CA ASN A 4 -47.06 14.27 -11.94
C ASN A 4 -46.20 13.04 -11.64
N LEU A 5 -45.74 12.38 -12.70
CA LEU A 5 -44.64 11.42 -12.66
C LEU A 5 -43.33 12.21 -12.69
N GLU A 6 -42.62 12.24 -11.57
CA GLU A 6 -41.25 12.74 -11.49
C GLU A 6 -40.31 11.85 -12.32
N ALA A 7 -39.48 12.49 -13.14
CA ALA A 7 -38.45 11.84 -13.93
C ALA A 7 -37.32 11.30 -13.03
N PRO A 8 -36.71 10.14 -13.35
CA PRO A 8 -35.59 9.61 -12.59
C PRO A 8 -34.36 10.51 -12.71
N GLY A 9 -33.70 10.75 -11.57
CA GLY A 9 -32.58 11.67 -11.41
C GLY A 9 -31.41 11.44 -12.37
N ALA A 10 -30.75 12.54 -12.72
CA ALA A 10 -29.62 12.59 -13.63
C ALA A 10 -28.47 11.65 -13.21
N PRO A 11 -27.76 11.02 -14.17
CA PRO A 11 -26.59 10.22 -13.88
C PRO A 11 -25.47 11.08 -13.27
N ALA A 12 -24.75 10.50 -12.30
CA ALA A 12 -23.58 11.13 -11.68
C ALA A 12 -22.58 11.61 -12.74
N GLU A 13 -22.11 12.85 -12.62
CA GLU A 13 -21.14 13.46 -13.55
C GLU A 13 -19.90 12.56 -13.72
N ARG A 14 -19.64 12.21 -14.98
CA ARG A 14 -18.50 11.43 -15.42
C ARG A 14 -17.24 12.30 -15.32
N ILE A 15 -16.37 12.01 -14.36
CA ILE A 15 -15.04 12.64 -14.29
C ILE A 15 -14.15 11.90 -15.31
N THR A 16 -14.09 12.41 -16.54
CA THR A 16 -13.08 11.98 -17.52
C THR A 16 -11.74 12.64 -17.18
N SER A 17 -10.73 11.84 -16.82
CA SER A 17 -9.36 12.34 -16.67
C SER A 17 -8.75 12.66 -18.02
N THR A 18 -8.04 13.79 -18.12
CA THR A 18 -7.38 14.24 -19.34
C THR A 18 -6.17 13.36 -19.66
N ALA A 19 -6.25 12.59 -20.75
CA ALA A 19 -5.29 11.56 -21.13
C ALA A 19 -3.84 12.03 -21.33
N SER A 20 -3.59 13.30 -21.65
CA SER A 20 -2.25 13.82 -21.93
C SER A 20 -1.36 13.93 -20.68
N THR A 21 -1.90 14.41 -19.57
CA THR A 21 -1.19 14.51 -18.28
C THR A 21 -0.93 13.16 -17.61
N ILE A 22 -1.58 12.07 -18.06
CA ILE A 22 -1.43 10.73 -17.48
C ILE A 22 -0.13 10.06 -17.96
N THR A 23 0.35 10.41 -19.16
CA THR A 23 1.48 9.72 -19.79
C THR A 23 2.83 10.02 -19.11
N ASP A 24 3.08 11.28 -18.74
CA ASP A 24 4.37 11.69 -18.13
C ASP A 24 4.58 11.17 -16.70
N TYR A 25 3.51 10.72 -16.03
CA TYR A 25 3.54 10.17 -14.65
C TYR A 25 3.19 8.68 -14.61
N ALA A 26 2.99 8.04 -15.76
CA ALA A 26 2.74 6.62 -15.83
C ALA A 26 4.05 5.86 -15.60
N TYR A 27 3.97 4.75 -14.87
CA TYR A 27 5.08 3.79 -14.83
C TYR A 27 5.45 3.36 -16.27
N PRO A 28 6.75 3.35 -16.65
CA PRO A 28 7.94 3.42 -15.79
C PRO A 28 8.57 4.83 -15.61
N TYR A 29 7.99 5.91 -16.14
CA TYR A 29 8.60 7.25 -16.08
C TYR A 29 8.87 7.70 -14.63
N GLY A 30 10.02 8.32 -14.41
CA GLY A 30 10.45 8.77 -13.07
C GLY A 30 10.87 7.64 -12.12
N HIS A 31 11.03 6.42 -12.64
CA HIS A 31 11.61 5.28 -11.92
C HIS A 31 13.06 5.04 -12.37
N LEU A 32 13.77 4.21 -11.62
CA LEU A 32 15.18 3.91 -11.89
C LEU A 32 15.36 3.40 -13.32
N GLY A 33 16.35 3.95 -14.04
CA GLY A 33 16.59 3.67 -15.46
C GLY A 33 15.72 4.45 -16.45
N HIS A 34 14.69 5.17 -15.97
CA HIS A 34 13.73 5.94 -16.78
C HIS A 34 13.56 7.37 -16.26
N LEU A 35 14.70 7.98 -15.89
CA LEU A 35 14.78 9.36 -15.43
C LEU A 35 15.13 10.29 -16.60
N THR A 36 14.52 11.47 -16.63
CA THR A 36 15.05 12.58 -17.46
C THR A 36 16.34 13.12 -16.84
N GLN A 37 17.16 13.84 -17.60
CA GLN A 37 18.40 14.45 -17.10
C GLN A 37 18.19 15.27 -15.81
N LYS A 38 17.15 16.12 -15.77
CA LYS A 38 16.84 16.93 -14.57
C LYS A 38 16.47 16.08 -13.35
N GLN A 39 15.79 14.95 -13.59
CA GLN A 39 15.40 14.02 -12.53
C GLN A 39 16.60 13.25 -12.00
N GLU A 40 17.53 12.88 -12.87
CA GLU A 40 18.80 12.25 -12.50
C GLU A 40 19.69 13.20 -11.69
N GLU A 41 19.79 14.47 -12.10
CA GLU A 41 20.48 15.52 -11.34
C GLU A 41 19.88 15.70 -9.94
N ALA A 42 18.55 15.81 -9.83
CA ALA A 42 17.85 15.90 -8.54
C ALA A 42 18.05 14.63 -7.68
N PHE A 43 18.09 13.46 -8.31
CA PHE A 43 18.34 12.19 -7.63
C PHE A 43 19.73 12.12 -7.01
N LEU A 44 20.76 12.48 -7.76
CA LEU A 44 22.13 12.52 -7.28
C LEU A 44 22.32 13.58 -6.18
N GLN A 45 21.72 14.76 -6.37
CA GLN A 45 21.73 15.81 -5.35
C GLN A 45 21.06 15.32 -4.06
N PHE A 46 19.92 14.64 -4.15
CA PHE A 46 19.21 14.17 -2.97
C PHE A 46 19.98 13.08 -2.21
N LYS A 47 20.61 12.12 -2.92
CA LYS A 47 21.50 11.13 -2.28
C LYS A 47 22.63 11.82 -1.51
N LYS A 48 23.26 12.83 -2.12
CA LYS A 48 24.30 13.65 -1.47
C LYS A 48 23.77 14.38 -0.23
N VAL A 49 22.59 14.99 -0.31
CA VAL A 49 21.96 15.67 0.84
C VAL A 49 21.66 14.69 1.98
N LEU A 50 21.18 13.48 1.68
CA LEU A 50 20.93 12.44 2.69
C LEU A 50 22.24 11.98 3.35
N GLU A 51 23.32 11.84 2.60
CA GLU A 51 24.63 11.47 3.10
C GLU A 51 25.24 12.57 3.99
N GLU A 52 25.31 13.81 3.48
CA GLU A 52 25.89 14.96 4.20
C GLU A 52 25.15 15.27 5.51
N ARG A 53 23.84 15.00 5.56
CA ARG A 53 23.01 15.20 6.76
C ARG A 53 22.86 13.94 7.61
N GLY A 54 23.56 12.86 7.27
CA GLY A 54 23.64 11.63 8.08
C GLY A 54 22.35 10.81 8.17
N LEU A 55 21.47 10.91 7.17
CA LEU A 55 20.22 10.13 7.09
C LEU A 55 20.27 8.95 6.11
N LEU A 56 21.30 8.86 5.25
CA LEU A 56 21.45 7.72 4.35
C LEU A 56 21.91 6.46 5.12
N LYS A 57 21.21 5.34 4.94
CA LYS A 57 21.51 4.03 5.55
C LYS A 57 21.72 2.99 4.44
N PRO A 58 22.47 1.90 4.70
CA PRO A 58 22.63 0.81 3.72
C PRO A 58 21.31 0.17 3.27
N SER A 59 20.27 0.24 4.10
CA SER A 59 18.92 -0.25 3.77
C SER A 59 18.13 0.67 2.84
N HIS A 60 18.63 1.87 2.54
CA HIS A 60 17.96 2.82 1.64
C HIS A 60 18.40 2.57 0.20
N ASP A 61 17.58 1.82 -0.53
CA ASP A 61 17.81 1.57 -1.94
C ASP A 61 17.38 2.76 -2.83
N ASP A 62 17.91 2.80 -4.05
CA ASP A 62 17.60 3.84 -5.03
C ASP A 62 16.08 3.96 -5.32
N PRO A 63 15.31 2.86 -5.47
CA PRO A 63 13.86 2.93 -5.66
C PRO A 63 13.11 3.59 -4.49
N LEU A 64 13.51 3.33 -3.25
CA LEU A 64 12.96 3.99 -2.06
C LEU A 64 13.23 5.50 -2.11
N ILE A 65 14.45 5.92 -2.41
CA ILE A 65 14.84 7.34 -2.46
C ILE A 65 14.04 8.07 -3.54
N LEU A 66 13.90 7.47 -4.72
CA LEU A 66 13.13 8.03 -5.83
C LEU A 66 11.63 8.23 -5.52
N ARG A 67 11.04 7.42 -4.64
CA ARG A 67 9.63 7.62 -4.20
C ARG A 67 9.45 8.98 -3.52
N TYR A 68 10.38 9.41 -2.68
CA TYR A 68 10.29 10.70 -1.99
C TYR A 68 10.47 11.88 -2.96
N LEU A 69 11.38 11.75 -3.93
CA LEU A 69 11.52 12.75 -4.98
C LEU A 69 10.25 12.88 -5.82
N ARG A 70 9.67 11.76 -6.28
CA ARG A 70 8.42 11.80 -7.05
C ARG A 70 7.30 12.46 -6.25
N ALA A 71 7.14 12.10 -4.97
CA ALA A 71 6.11 12.68 -4.10
C ALA A 71 6.26 14.19 -3.88
N ARG A 72 7.49 14.70 -3.95
CA ARG A 72 7.81 16.13 -3.82
C ARG A 72 8.12 16.79 -5.15
N ARG A 73 7.72 16.18 -6.27
CA ARG A 73 7.88 16.73 -7.63
C ARG A 73 9.33 17.12 -7.93
N TRP A 74 10.26 16.29 -7.49
CA TRP A 74 11.70 16.45 -7.64
C TRP A 74 12.29 17.64 -6.87
N ASP A 75 11.55 18.19 -5.90
CA ASP A 75 12.08 19.13 -4.91
C ASP A 75 12.92 18.38 -3.85
N VAL A 76 14.22 18.60 -3.87
CA VAL A 76 15.20 17.90 -3.02
C VAL A 76 15.00 18.20 -1.54
N GLU A 77 14.75 19.46 -1.17
CA GLU A 77 14.59 19.83 0.25
C GLU A 77 13.25 19.38 0.82
N GLY A 78 12.17 19.47 0.03
CA GLY A 78 10.88 18.89 0.39
C GLY A 78 10.96 17.37 0.53
N ALA A 79 11.67 16.68 -0.37
CA ALA A 79 11.90 15.24 -0.29
C ALA A 79 12.70 14.88 0.98
N TYR A 80 13.76 15.63 1.29
CA TYR A 80 14.52 15.48 2.52
C TYR A 80 13.66 15.64 3.77
N THR A 81 12.82 16.67 3.81
CA THR A 81 11.95 16.94 4.96
C THR A 81 11.02 15.76 5.21
N GLN A 82 10.31 15.29 4.18
CA GLN A 82 9.41 14.14 4.31
C GLN A 82 10.15 12.84 4.64
N PHE A 83 11.33 12.63 4.07
CA PHE A 83 12.18 11.47 4.34
C PHE A 83 12.58 11.45 5.82
N LYS A 84 13.10 12.57 6.32
CA LYS A 84 13.50 12.72 7.72
C LYS A 84 12.32 12.50 8.67
N GLU A 85 11.18 13.13 8.40
CA GLU A 85 9.96 12.95 9.21
C GLU A 85 9.52 11.48 9.24
N THR A 86 9.69 10.75 8.13
CA THR A 86 9.41 9.32 8.09
C THR A 86 10.39 8.53 8.94
N GLU A 87 11.70 8.76 8.81
CA GLU A 87 12.71 8.06 9.60
C GLU A 87 12.56 8.31 11.10
N ASP A 88 12.25 9.55 11.49
CA ASP A 88 11.96 9.91 12.88
C ASP A 88 10.70 9.19 13.39
N TRP A 89 9.63 9.15 12.59
CA TRP A 89 8.39 8.45 12.94
C TRP A 89 8.57 6.94 13.04
N ARG A 90 9.31 6.33 12.11
CA ARG A 90 9.66 4.90 12.15
C ARG A 90 10.41 4.55 13.42
N LYS A 91 11.40 5.38 13.79
CA LYS A 91 12.19 5.21 15.01
C LYS A 91 11.36 5.42 16.27
N ALA A 92 10.50 6.43 16.31
CA ALA A 92 9.66 6.73 17.47
C ALA A 92 8.63 5.62 17.76
N ASN A 93 8.23 4.86 16.74
CA ASN A 93 7.27 3.76 16.84
C ASN A 93 7.91 2.36 16.74
N ASP A 94 9.25 2.26 16.87
CA ASP A 94 10.02 1.01 16.77
C ASP A 94 9.54 0.10 15.63
N LEU A 95 9.34 0.67 14.43
CA LEU A 95 8.57 0.00 13.37
C LEU A 95 9.22 -1.31 12.89
N ASP A 96 10.55 -1.38 12.89
CA ASP A 96 11.27 -2.62 12.54
C ASP A 96 10.98 -3.72 13.58
N THR A 97 11.00 -3.38 14.88
CA THR A 97 10.60 -4.29 15.96
C THR A 97 9.13 -4.67 15.84
N LEU A 98 8.25 -3.75 15.45
CA LEU A 98 6.83 -4.05 15.23
C LEU A 98 6.71 -5.15 14.17
N TYR A 99 7.37 -4.96 13.03
CA TYR A 99 7.32 -5.91 11.93
C TYR A 99 7.89 -7.28 12.31
N ASP A 100 9.02 -7.27 13.02
CA ASP A 100 9.74 -8.50 13.37
C ASP A 100 9.06 -9.32 14.47
N THR A 101 8.22 -8.69 15.29
CA THR A 101 7.68 -9.32 16.50
C THR A 101 6.14 -9.39 16.56
N ILE A 102 5.42 -8.77 15.62
CA ILE A 102 3.96 -8.75 15.61
C ILE A 102 3.35 -10.16 15.67
N ASP A 103 2.39 -10.36 16.56
CA ASP A 103 1.61 -11.60 16.67
C ASP A 103 0.87 -11.91 15.36
N LEU A 104 0.89 -13.17 14.93
CA LEU A 104 0.27 -13.58 13.68
C LEU A 104 -1.25 -13.42 13.67
N GLY A 105 -1.92 -13.63 14.80
CA GLY A 105 -3.36 -13.39 14.91
C GLY A 105 -3.68 -11.91 14.72
N ALA A 106 -2.89 -11.03 15.35
CA ALA A 106 -2.99 -9.58 15.14
C ALA A 106 -2.70 -9.19 13.68
N TYR A 107 -1.64 -9.73 13.06
CA TYR A 107 -1.34 -9.46 11.66
C TYR A 107 -2.46 -9.90 10.73
N ASP A 108 -2.97 -11.13 10.88
CA ASP A 108 -4.02 -11.68 9.99
C ASP A 108 -5.35 -10.95 10.17
N PHE A 109 -5.66 -10.50 11.40
CA PHE A 109 -6.83 -9.66 11.65
C PHE A 109 -6.70 -8.28 10.97
N SER A 110 -5.52 -7.64 11.03
CA SER A 110 -5.24 -6.40 10.29
C SER A 110 -5.38 -6.63 8.78
N ARG A 111 -4.80 -7.71 8.25
CA ARG A 111 -4.86 -8.06 6.83
C ARG A 111 -6.30 -8.16 6.33
N ARG A 112 -7.23 -8.64 7.15
CA ARG A 112 -8.66 -8.78 6.81
C ARG A 112 -9.42 -7.45 6.79
N LEU A 113 -8.86 -6.39 7.37
CA LEU A 113 -9.47 -5.06 7.45
C LEU A 113 -8.99 -4.11 6.35
N TYR A 114 -7.93 -4.47 5.63
CA TYR A 114 -7.25 -3.59 4.67
C TYR A 114 -7.11 -4.28 3.31
N PRO A 115 -6.59 -3.58 2.27
CA PRO A 115 -6.33 -4.19 0.98
C PRO A 115 -5.43 -5.43 1.10
N GLN A 116 -5.77 -6.48 0.37
CA GLN A 116 -5.07 -7.77 0.39
C GLN A 116 -4.50 -8.09 -0.98
N TRP A 117 -3.23 -8.50 -1.01
CA TRP A 117 -2.63 -8.99 -2.23
C TRP A 117 -3.30 -10.28 -2.67
N THR A 118 -3.75 -10.30 -3.92
CA THR A 118 -4.41 -11.47 -4.52
C THR A 118 -3.44 -12.60 -4.85
N GLY A 119 -2.13 -12.35 -4.74
CA GLY A 119 -1.08 -13.20 -5.29
C GLY A 119 -0.99 -13.10 -6.82
N ARG A 120 -1.60 -12.07 -7.42
CA ARG A 120 -1.52 -11.78 -8.86
C ARG A 120 -0.99 -10.37 -9.11
N ARG A 121 -0.76 -10.05 -10.38
CA ARG A 121 -0.22 -8.77 -10.86
C ARG A 121 -1.07 -8.21 -12.01
N ASP A 122 -0.99 -6.91 -12.22
CA ASP A 122 -1.47 -6.26 -13.45
C ASP A 122 -0.56 -6.62 -14.64
N ARG A 123 -0.91 -6.16 -15.84
CA ARG A 123 -0.15 -6.44 -17.08
C ARG A 123 1.29 -5.91 -17.07
N ARG A 124 1.61 -4.95 -16.20
CA ARG A 124 2.97 -4.36 -16.05
C ARG A 124 3.78 -5.08 -14.97
N GLY A 125 3.21 -6.07 -14.29
CA GLY A 125 3.83 -6.78 -13.18
C GLY A 125 3.64 -6.12 -11.81
N ILE A 126 2.78 -5.11 -11.69
CA ILE A 126 2.47 -4.42 -10.42
C ILE A 126 1.51 -5.30 -9.60
N PRO A 127 1.76 -5.55 -8.30
CA PRO A 127 0.92 -6.43 -7.49
C PRO A 127 -0.53 -5.93 -7.39
N LEU A 128 -1.48 -6.85 -7.59
CA LEU A 128 -2.91 -6.58 -7.57
C LEU A 128 -3.50 -6.85 -6.19
N TYR A 129 -4.06 -5.81 -5.59
CA TYR A 129 -4.74 -5.83 -4.29
C TYR A 129 -6.25 -5.71 -4.45
N VAL A 130 -7.00 -6.34 -3.55
CA VAL A 130 -8.45 -6.23 -3.43
C VAL A 130 -8.80 -5.76 -2.02
N PHE A 131 -9.77 -4.86 -1.91
CA PHE A 131 -10.32 -4.39 -0.64
C PHE A 131 -11.84 -4.38 -0.69
N GLU A 132 -12.49 -5.24 0.09
CA GLU A 132 -13.95 -5.24 0.22
C GLU A 132 -14.38 -4.44 1.46
N VAL A 133 -14.84 -3.22 1.27
CA VAL A 133 -15.16 -2.30 2.38
C VAL A 133 -16.38 -2.76 3.18
N LYS A 134 -17.27 -3.55 2.56
CA LYS A 134 -18.47 -4.07 3.23
C LYS A 134 -18.13 -4.88 4.49
N THR A 135 -16.97 -5.54 4.53
CA THR A 135 -16.53 -6.33 5.70
C THR A 135 -16.13 -5.46 6.89
N LEU A 136 -15.97 -4.14 6.70
CA LEU A 136 -15.68 -3.18 7.75
C LEU A 136 -16.95 -2.65 8.39
N ASP A 137 -17.60 -3.46 9.23
CA ASP A 137 -18.68 -2.93 10.07
C ASP A 137 -18.13 -2.27 11.35
N SER A 138 -18.98 -1.48 12.02
CA SER A 138 -18.58 -0.77 13.25
C SER A 138 -18.15 -1.71 14.37
N LYS A 139 -18.67 -2.94 14.42
CA LYS A 139 -18.28 -3.93 15.42
C LYS A 139 -16.85 -4.40 15.17
N THR A 140 -16.52 -4.73 13.93
CA THR A 140 -15.21 -5.24 13.52
C THR A 140 -14.13 -4.18 13.71
N VAL A 141 -14.41 -2.92 13.35
CA VAL A 141 -13.46 -1.81 13.58
C VAL A 141 -13.31 -1.49 15.06
N HIS A 142 -14.39 -1.50 15.83
CA HIS A 142 -14.29 -1.30 17.27
C HIS A 142 -13.47 -2.42 17.95
N GLU A 143 -13.67 -3.68 17.55
CA GLU A 143 -12.86 -4.80 18.02
C GLU A 143 -11.39 -4.63 17.61
N TYR A 144 -11.12 -4.16 16.39
CA TYR A 144 -9.78 -3.83 15.94
C TYR A 144 -9.09 -2.75 16.75
N GLU A 145 -9.78 -1.66 17.02
CA GLU A 145 -9.26 -0.57 17.83
C GLU A 145 -9.06 -1.01 19.27
N LYS A 146 -9.98 -1.81 19.83
CA LYS A 146 -9.87 -2.37 21.18
C LYS A 146 -8.69 -3.32 21.32
N VAL A 147 -8.53 -4.28 20.40
CA VAL A 147 -7.39 -5.21 20.39
C VAL A 147 -6.09 -4.46 20.11
N GLY A 148 -6.14 -3.51 19.18
CA GLY A 148 -5.02 -2.65 18.83
C GLY A 148 -4.64 -1.67 19.93
N ALA A 149 -5.52 -1.28 20.85
CA ALA A 149 -5.17 -0.38 21.94
C ALA A 149 -4.17 -1.01 22.92
N SER A 150 -4.17 -2.35 23.04
CA SER A 150 -3.19 -3.07 23.83
C SER A 150 -1.84 -3.13 23.11
N SER A 151 -0.72 -2.85 23.79
CA SER A 151 0.63 -3.01 23.22
C SER A 151 1.12 -4.46 23.19
N THR A 152 0.27 -5.45 23.52
CA THR A 152 0.67 -6.86 23.65
C THR A 152 0.84 -7.58 22.33
N PHE A 153 0.45 -6.98 21.21
CA PHE A 153 0.56 -7.63 19.89
C PHE A 153 1.97 -7.57 19.30
N SER A 154 2.93 -6.85 19.89
CA SER A 154 4.34 -6.84 19.46
C SER A 154 5.25 -6.36 20.59
N GLN A 155 6.57 -6.38 20.38
CA GLN A 155 7.56 -5.82 21.31
C GLN A 155 7.90 -4.35 21.04
N ALA A 156 7.25 -3.72 20.06
CA ALA A 156 7.54 -2.34 19.68
C ALA A 156 7.00 -1.33 20.70
N LYS A 157 7.73 -0.22 20.84
CA LYS A 157 7.23 0.96 21.56
C LYS A 157 6.43 1.83 20.60
N SER A 158 5.42 2.52 21.15
CA SER A 158 4.66 3.53 20.43
C SER A 158 5.18 4.92 20.82
N ASP A 159 5.09 5.87 19.89
CA ASP A 159 5.35 7.28 20.15
C ASP A 159 4.28 7.95 21.04
N GLY A 160 3.20 7.22 21.36
CA GLY A 160 2.06 7.68 22.15
C GLY A 160 1.12 8.65 21.41
N LYS A 161 1.40 8.98 20.15
CA LYS A 161 0.65 9.90 19.29
C LYS A 161 -0.04 9.18 18.14
N THR A 162 0.60 8.14 17.61
CA THR A 162 0.08 7.29 16.54
C THR A 162 -0.78 6.20 17.17
N PRO A 163 -2.08 6.10 16.81
CA PRO A 163 -2.94 5.04 17.34
C PRO A 163 -2.37 3.66 17.04
N ASN A 164 -2.21 2.81 18.06
CA ASN A 164 -1.62 1.48 17.93
C ASN A 164 -2.37 0.57 16.92
N GLY A 165 -3.69 0.73 16.77
CA GLY A 165 -4.46 0.08 15.71
C GLY A 165 -3.99 0.49 14.31
N LEU A 166 -3.63 1.76 14.11
CA LEU A 166 -3.05 2.23 12.84
C LEU A 166 -1.59 1.79 12.68
N LEU A 167 -0.81 1.59 13.76
CA LEU A 167 0.54 1.01 13.65
C LEU A 167 0.51 -0.39 13.02
N ARG A 168 -0.49 -1.21 13.35
CA ARG A 168 -0.65 -2.53 12.73
C ARG A 168 -0.95 -2.48 11.23
N LEU A 169 -1.60 -1.42 10.73
CA LEU A 169 -1.71 -1.17 9.28
C LEU A 169 -0.32 -1.02 8.65
N PHE A 170 0.62 -0.37 9.35
CA PHE A 170 1.96 -0.19 8.84
C PHE A 170 2.79 -1.47 8.81
N ALA A 171 2.45 -2.50 9.59
CA ALA A 171 2.99 -3.84 9.34
C ALA A 171 2.57 -4.38 7.96
N LEU A 172 1.38 -4.03 7.45
CA LEU A 172 0.97 -4.42 6.09
C LEU A 172 1.70 -3.61 5.02
N TYR A 173 1.97 -2.32 5.26
CA TYR A 173 2.79 -1.50 4.36
C TYR A 173 4.24 -1.97 4.33
N GLU A 174 4.81 -2.38 5.46
CA GLU A 174 6.12 -3.00 5.52
C GLU A 174 6.14 -4.31 4.72
N ASN A 175 5.09 -5.13 4.76
CA ASN A 175 5.00 -6.32 3.91
C ASN A 175 4.89 -5.98 2.42
N LEU A 176 4.14 -4.94 2.07
CA LEU A 176 4.05 -4.44 0.70
C LEU A 176 5.45 -4.06 0.17
N THR A 177 6.23 -3.29 0.95
CA THR A 177 7.54 -2.77 0.52
C THR A 177 8.70 -3.75 0.68
N ARG A 178 8.63 -4.69 1.63
CA ARG A 178 9.71 -5.65 1.93
C ARG A 178 9.49 -7.03 1.34
N PHE A 179 8.27 -7.34 0.90
CA PHE A 179 7.94 -8.64 0.30
C PHE A 179 7.26 -8.54 -1.06
N ASN A 180 6.08 -7.91 -1.18
CA ASN A 180 5.32 -7.97 -2.42
C ASN A 180 6.01 -7.23 -3.57
N MET A 181 6.45 -5.99 -3.34
CA MET A 181 7.15 -5.16 -4.32
C MET A 181 8.52 -5.74 -4.73
N PRO A 182 9.41 -6.15 -3.80
CA PRO A 182 10.67 -6.79 -4.16
C PRO A 182 10.48 -8.11 -4.88
N PHE A 183 9.48 -8.93 -4.48
CA PHE A 183 9.16 -10.16 -5.19
C PHE A 183 8.77 -9.88 -6.65
N CYS A 184 7.83 -8.97 -6.88
CA CYS A 184 7.39 -8.61 -8.23
C CYS A 184 8.53 -8.01 -9.08
N THR A 185 9.49 -7.33 -8.44
CA THR A 185 10.68 -6.78 -9.11
C THR A 185 11.56 -7.88 -9.72
N GLN A 186 11.72 -9.03 -9.04
CA GLN A 186 12.56 -10.13 -9.55
C GLN A 186 11.92 -10.93 -10.68
N LEU A 187 10.63 -10.75 -10.92
CA LEU A 187 9.91 -11.48 -11.96
C LEU A 187 10.09 -10.78 -13.32
N LEU A 188 10.59 -11.54 -14.30
CA LEU A 188 10.98 -11.04 -15.62
C LEU A 188 9.86 -11.07 -16.66
N ASP A 189 8.72 -11.68 -16.33
CA ASP A 189 7.56 -11.84 -17.21
C ASP A 189 6.68 -10.58 -17.27
N ARG A 190 7.29 -9.44 -17.61
CA ARG A 190 6.65 -8.12 -17.70
C ARG A 190 7.35 -7.23 -18.73
N GLU A 191 6.70 -6.14 -19.12
CA GLU A 191 7.18 -5.24 -20.20
C GLU A 191 8.52 -4.56 -19.87
N HIS A 192 8.72 -4.14 -18.61
CA HIS A 192 9.90 -3.39 -18.16
C HIS A 192 10.67 -4.13 -17.05
N PRO A 193 11.22 -5.34 -17.30
CA PRO A 193 11.87 -6.15 -16.27
C PRO A 193 13.09 -5.48 -15.63
N GLU A 194 13.69 -4.50 -16.31
CA GLU A 194 14.81 -3.67 -15.84
C GLU A 194 14.39 -2.58 -14.85
N VAL A 195 13.09 -2.34 -14.64
CA VAL A 195 12.58 -1.28 -13.77
C VAL A 195 12.00 -1.90 -12.50
N PRO A 196 12.35 -1.43 -11.30
CA PRO A 196 11.81 -2.00 -10.07
C PRO A 196 10.32 -1.71 -9.91
N ILE A 197 9.59 -2.64 -9.29
CA ILE A 197 8.18 -2.47 -8.94
C ILE A 197 8.11 -1.80 -7.57
N THR A 198 7.64 -0.55 -7.52
CA THR A 198 7.46 0.21 -6.26
C THR A 198 6.02 0.64 -6.02
N LEU A 199 5.06 0.00 -6.69
CA LEU A 199 3.67 0.45 -6.78
C LEU A 199 2.70 -0.71 -6.50
N SER A 200 1.44 -0.37 -6.28
CA SER A 200 0.33 -1.32 -6.14
C SER A 200 -0.89 -0.89 -6.96
N THR A 201 -1.58 -1.87 -7.53
CA THR A 201 -2.86 -1.69 -8.22
C THR A 201 -3.98 -2.22 -7.33
N ASN A 202 -5.01 -1.43 -7.08
CA ASN A 202 -6.03 -1.74 -6.08
C ASN A 202 -7.42 -1.80 -6.70
N ILE A 203 -8.20 -2.84 -6.39
CA ILE A 203 -9.64 -2.90 -6.61
C ILE A 203 -10.32 -2.67 -5.26
N VAL A 204 -11.12 -1.61 -5.14
CA VAL A 204 -11.84 -1.25 -3.92
C VAL A 204 -13.33 -1.44 -4.16
N ASP A 205 -13.88 -2.48 -3.55
CA ASP A 205 -15.28 -2.85 -3.67
C ASP A 205 -16.08 -2.29 -2.50
N ILE A 206 -16.95 -1.33 -2.82
CA ILE A 206 -17.86 -0.68 -1.88
C ILE A 206 -19.31 -1.15 -2.06
N SER A 207 -19.53 -2.25 -2.79
CA SER A 207 -20.85 -2.84 -2.97
C SER A 207 -21.50 -3.16 -1.63
N GLY A 208 -22.71 -2.64 -1.43
CA GLY A 208 -23.48 -2.89 -0.20
C GLY A 208 -22.99 -2.14 1.04
N VAL A 209 -22.05 -1.20 0.91
CA VAL A 209 -21.70 -0.27 1.99
C VAL A 209 -22.81 0.78 2.10
N GLY A 210 -23.39 0.90 3.30
CA GLY A 210 -24.38 1.94 3.59
C GLY A 210 -23.74 3.29 3.93
N LEU A 211 -24.47 4.39 3.72
CA LEU A 211 -23.97 5.74 4.05
C LEU A 211 -23.57 5.88 5.53
N LYS A 212 -24.38 5.32 6.45
CA LYS A 212 -24.07 5.29 7.89
C LYS A 212 -22.77 4.55 8.20
N GLN A 213 -22.57 3.38 7.58
CA GLN A 213 -21.33 2.61 7.74
C GLN A 213 -20.13 3.42 7.25
N PHE A 214 -20.21 4.04 6.07
CA PHE A 214 -19.14 4.90 5.56
C PHE A 214 -18.80 6.05 6.53
N TRP A 215 -19.80 6.75 7.06
CA TRP A 215 -19.56 7.84 8.02
C TRP A 215 -18.91 7.36 9.31
N ASN A 216 -19.29 6.18 9.81
CA ASN A 216 -18.66 5.58 10.97
C ASN A 216 -17.18 5.23 10.72
N LEU A 217 -16.82 4.88 9.48
CA LEU A 217 -15.45 4.53 9.08
C LEU A 217 -14.59 5.74 8.70
N LYS A 218 -15.20 6.90 8.43
CA LYS A 218 -14.53 8.06 7.83
C LYS A 218 -13.26 8.47 8.57
N GLN A 219 -13.31 8.57 9.90
CA GLN A 219 -12.16 9.04 10.69
C GLN A 219 -10.99 8.07 10.60
N HIS A 220 -11.28 6.77 10.74
CA HIS A 220 -10.29 5.71 10.60
C HIS A 220 -9.64 5.73 9.21
N MET A 221 -10.44 5.77 8.14
CA MET A 221 -9.94 5.81 6.76
C MET A 221 -9.13 7.07 6.47
N GLN A 222 -9.56 8.22 6.99
CA GLN A 222 -8.85 9.49 6.82
C GLN A 222 -7.49 9.46 7.52
N ALA A 223 -7.43 8.98 8.76
CA ALA A 223 -6.17 8.86 9.51
C ALA A 223 -5.19 7.88 8.86
N ALA A 224 -5.69 6.71 8.42
CA ALA A 224 -4.90 5.74 7.66
C ALA A 224 -4.33 6.35 6.37
N SER A 225 -5.15 7.05 5.59
CA SER A 225 -4.73 7.72 4.36
C SER A 225 -3.69 8.81 4.61
N GLN A 226 -3.85 9.62 5.66
CA GLN A 226 -2.90 10.69 5.99
C GLN A 226 -1.53 10.14 6.37
N LEU A 227 -1.49 9.12 7.25
CA LEU A 227 -0.23 8.48 7.65
C LEU A 227 0.44 7.75 6.47
N ALA A 228 -0.34 7.07 5.61
CA ALA A 228 0.20 6.43 4.41
C ALA A 228 0.81 7.44 3.43
N THR A 229 0.15 8.57 3.16
CA THR A 229 0.69 9.64 2.32
C THR A 229 1.94 10.29 2.93
N ALA A 230 1.98 10.43 4.26
CA ALA A 230 3.12 11.01 4.96
C ALA A 230 4.35 10.09 4.89
N HIS A 231 4.19 8.79 5.16
CA HIS A 231 5.30 7.87 5.45
C HIS A 231 5.55 6.80 4.37
N TYR A 232 4.58 6.53 3.49
CA TYR A 232 4.71 5.57 2.38
C TYR A 232 4.36 6.23 1.04
N PRO A 233 5.02 7.35 0.69
CA PRO A 233 4.74 8.06 -0.55
C PRO A 233 4.96 7.17 -1.77
N GLU A 234 4.20 7.46 -2.84
CA GLU A 234 4.40 6.90 -4.18
C GLU A 234 4.39 5.35 -4.20
N THR A 235 3.48 4.74 -3.43
CA THR A 235 3.22 3.29 -3.40
C THR A 235 1.93 2.87 -4.12
N LEU A 236 1.13 3.83 -4.58
CA LEU A 236 -0.15 3.62 -5.28
C LEU A 236 -0.04 3.98 -6.76
N ASP A 237 -0.41 3.04 -7.64
CA ASP A 237 -0.47 3.28 -9.09
C ASP A 237 -1.90 3.53 -9.58
N ARG A 238 -2.84 2.62 -9.31
CA ARG A 238 -4.24 2.72 -9.76
C ARG A 238 -5.19 2.23 -8.69
N ILE A 239 -6.35 2.87 -8.60
CA ILE A 239 -7.46 2.43 -7.74
C ILE A 239 -8.73 2.34 -8.58
N PHE A 240 -9.31 1.15 -8.66
CA PHE A 240 -10.61 0.91 -9.28
C PHE A 240 -11.67 0.78 -8.18
N VAL A 241 -12.46 1.83 -7.98
CA VAL A 241 -13.60 1.84 -7.07
C VAL A 241 -14.81 1.27 -7.81
N ILE A 242 -15.39 0.20 -7.28
CA ILE A 242 -16.50 -0.53 -7.89
C ILE A 242 -17.65 -0.70 -6.92
N GLY A 243 -18.86 -0.90 -7.44
CA GLY A 243 -20.05 -1.05 -6.60
C GLY A 243 -20.48 0.24 -5.91
N ALA A 244 -20.05 1.39 -6.45
CA ALA A 244 -20.33 2.70 -5.90
C ALA A 244 -21.84 2.96 -5.85
N PRO A 245 -22.44 3.12 -4.65
CA PRO A 245 -23.86 3.45 -4.54
C PRO A 245 -24.13 4.87 -5.03
N ALA A 246 -25.40 5.22 -5.27
CA ALA A 246 -25.79 6.54 -5.77
C ALA A 246 -25.27 7.72 -4.92
N PHE A 247 -25.11 7.52 -3.61
CA PHE A 247 -24.56 8.54 -2.69
C PHE A 247 -23.03 8.72 -2.79
N PHE A 248 -22.32 7.85 -3.53
CA PHE A 248 -20.86 7.85 -3.54
C PHE A 248 -20.26 9.12 -4.16
N SER A 249 -20.97 9.78 -5.08
CA SER A 249 -20.54 11.07 -5.62
C SER A 249 -20.36 12.13 -4.51
N THR A 250 -21.24 12.14 -3.51
CA THR A 250 -21.12 13.00 -2.32
C THR A 250 -19.91 12.62 -1.48
N VAL A 251 -19.70 11.32 -1.24
CA VAL A 251 -18.55 10.81 -0.50
C VAL A 251 -17.24 11.16 -1.20
N TRP A 252 -17.18 10.97 -2.51
CA TRP A 252 -16.01 11.25 -3.33
C TRP A 252 -15.59 12.72 -3.28
N GLY A 253 -16.56 13.64 -3.21
CA GLY A 253 -16.30 15.07 -3.03
C GLY A 253 -15.44 15.39 -1.79
N TRP A 254 -15.53 14.57 -0.74
CA TRP A 254 -14.71 14.65 0.46
C TRP A 254 -13.41 13.85 0.34
N VAL A 255 -13.53 12.57 -0.05
CA VAL A 255 -12.39 11.62 -0.11
C VAL A 255 -11.28 12.12 -1.02
N LYS A 256 -11.61 12.77 -2.15
CA LYS A 256 -10.61 13.30 -3.08
C LYS A 256 -9.66 14.34 -2.45
N ARG A 257 -10.05 14.97 -1.33
CA ARG A 257 -9.21 15.95 -0.61
C ARG A 257 -8.14 15.28 0.27
N TRP A 258 -8.22 13.96 0.47
CA TRP A 258 -7.24 13.20 1.25
C TRP A 258 -5.99 12.86 0.43
N PHE A 259 -6.06 13.02 -0.89
CA PHE A 259 -5.03 12.66 -1.86
C PHE A 259 -4.56 13.90 -2.62
N ASP A 260 -3.32 13.86 -3.10
CA ASP A 260 -2.82 14.87 -4.02
C ASP A 260 -3.48 14.71 -5.42
N PRO A 261 -3.46 15.74 -6.28
CA PRO A 261 -4.12 15.69 -7.59
C PRO A 261 -3.65 14.56 -8.52
N ILE A 262 -2.38 14.14 -8.44
CA ILE A 262 -1.84 13.05 -9.27
C ILE A 262 -2.46 11.73 -8.82
N THR A 263 -2.51 11.47 -7.52
CA THR A 263 -3.19 10.29 -6.97
C THR A 263 -4.68 10.28 -7.33
N VAL A 264 -5.38 11.42 -7.22
CA VAL A 264 -6.80 11.52 -7.63
C VAL A 264 -7.01 11.17 -9.11
N SER A 265 -6.08 11.57 -10.00
CA SER A 265 -6.17 11.27 -11.43
C SER A 265 -6.05 9.78 -11.78
N LYS A 266 -5.52 8.97 -10.84
CA LYS A 266 -5.32 7.52 -10.95
C LYS A 266 -6.50 6.70 -10.38
N ILE A 267 -7.55 7.37 -9.88
CA ILE A 267 -8.72 6.73 -9.27
C ILE A 267 -9.86 6.66 -10.29
N PHE A 268 -10.33 5.44 -10.55
CA PHE A 268 -11.42 5.14 -11.48
C PHE A 268 -12.66 4.74 -10.67
N ILE A 269 -13.76 5.48 -10.81
CA ILE A 269 -15.05 5.10 -10.22
C ILE A 269 -15.87 4.45 -11.32
N LEU A 270 -16.15 3.16 -11.19
CA LEU A 270 -16.73 2.34 -12.24
C LEU A 270 -18.17 1.95 -11.91
N GLY A 271 -19.06 2.13 -12.87
CA GLY A 271 -20.39 1.52 -12.89
C GLY A 271 -20.30 0.01 -13.11
N SER A 272 -21.28 -0.75 -12.61
CA SER A 272 -21.24 -2.23 -12.65
C SER A 272 -21.06 -2.83 -14.05
N HIS A 273 -21.56 -2.16 -15.09
CA HIS A 273 -21.49 -2.62 -16.48
C HIS A 273 -20.11 -2.44 -17.13
N GLU A 274 -19.27 -1.55 -16.59
CA GLU A 274 -17.94 -1.25 -17.14
C GLU A 274 -16.79 -1.87 -16.32
N VAL A 275 -17.07 -2.42 -15.12
CA VAL A 275 -16.05 -3.04 -14.25
C VAL A 275 -15.15 -4.00 -15.01
N LYS A 276 -15.74 -4.99 -15.68
CA LYS A 276 -14.97 -6.02 -16.40
C LYS A 276 -14.14 -5.40 -17.55
N SER A 277 -14.79 -4.64 -18.42
CA SER A 277 -14.14 -4.12 -19.64
C SER A 277 -13.05 -3.10 -19.33
N VAL A 278 -13.15 -2.35 -18.24
CA VAL A 278 -12.08 -1.45 -17.79
C VAL A 278 -10.96 -2.21 -17.11
N LEU A 279 -11.26 -3.17 -16.22
CA LEU A 279 -10.22 -3.98 -15.57
C LEU A 279 -9.38 -4.76 -16.59
N GLU A 280 -9.99 -5.33 -17.62
CA GLU A 280 -9.29 -6.12 -18.65
C GLU A 280 -8.27 -5.32 -19.49
N GLN A 281 -8.40 -3.99 -19.52
CA GLN A 281 -7.41 -3.08 -20.14
C GLN A 281 -6.09 -3.06 -19.37
N TYR A 282 -6.12 -3.28 -18.05
CA TYR A 282 -4.96 -3.14 -17.16
C TYR A 282 -4.51 -4.46 -16.55
N VAL A 283 -5.42 -5.41 -16.36
CA VAL A 283 -5.18 -6.69 -15.69
C VAL A 283 -5.60 -7.82 -16.62
N GLU A 284 -4.80 -8.88 -16.72
CA GLU A 284 -5.20 -10.06 -17.49
C GLU A 284 -6.44 -10.73 -16.88
N PRO A 285 -7.39 -11.25 -17.68
CA PRO A 285 -8.58 -11.92 -17.18
C PRO A 285 -8.29 -13.03 -16.16
N LYS A 286 -7.18 -13.79 -16.33
CA LYS A 286 -6.71 -14.83 -15.40
C LYS A 286 -6.32 -14.32 -14.01
N ASN A 287 -6.06 -13.01 -13.89
CA ASN A 287 -5.63 -12.33 -12.67
C ASN A 287 -6.76 -11.52 -12.01
N ILE A 288 -7.89 -11.30 -12.69
CA ILE A 288 -9.05 -10.60 -12.14
C ILE A 288 -9.92 -11.62 -11.37
N PRO A 289 -10.33 -11.34 -10.11
CA PRO A 289 -11.26 -12.21 -9.37
C PRO A 289 -12.56 -12.50 -10.15
N LYS A 290 -13.07 -13.74 -10.09
CA LYS A 290 -14.34 -14.14 -10.71
C LYS A 290 -15.51 -13.22 -10.36
N LYS A 291 -15.56 -12.71 -9.12
CA LYS A 291 -16.54 -11.74 -8.63
C LYS A 291 -16.62 -10.47 -9.51
N TYR A 292 -15.51 -10.09 -10.16
CA TYR A 292 -15.40 -8.89 -10.99
C TYR A 292 -15.35 -9.21 -12.49
N GLY A 293 -15.77 -10.42 -12.87
CA GLY A 293 -15.89 -10.85 -14.27
C GLY A 293 -14.64 -11.49 -14.87
N GLY A 294 -13.59 -11.72 -14.07
CA GLY A 294 -12.38 -12.43 -14.46
C GLY A 294 -12.44 -13.94 -14.25
N GLN A 295 -11.27 -14.57 -14.15
CA GLN A 295 -11.12 -16.02 -14.05
C GLN A 295 -10.38 -16.45 -12.77
N LEU A 296 -9.78 -15.51 -12.02
CA LEU A 296 -9.06 -15.83 -10.78
C LEU A 296 -10.03 -16.36 -9.73
N ASP A 297 -9.74 -17.56 -9.23
CA ASP A 297 -10.43 -18.13 -8.09
C ASP A 297 -9.92 -17.47 -6.80
N TYR A 298 -10.47 -16.29 -6.52
CA TYR A 298 -10.12 -15.50 -5.34
C TYR A 298 -11.34 -14.97 -4.59
N SER A 299 -11.32 -15.12 -3.27
CA SER A 299 -12.30 -14.53 -2.34
C SER A 299 -11.59 -13.71 -1.27
N PHE A 300 -12.10 -12.51 -0.98
CA PHE A 300 -11.50 -11.62 -0.01
C PHE A 300 -11.40 -12.26 1.38
N GLY A 301 -10.24 -12.12 2.04
CA GLY A 301 -9.94 -12.72 3.35
C GLY A 301 -9.04 -13.94 3.30
N GLN A 302 -8.95 -14.65 2.17
CA GLN A 302 -8.01 -15.76 2.01
C GLN A 302 -6.57 -15.24 1.74
N LEU A 303 -5.58 -16.13 1.77
CA LEU A 303 -4.21 -15.77 1.37
C LEU A 303 -4.09 -15.64 -0.15
N GLY A 304 -3.07 -14.92 -0.61
CA GLY A 304 -2.83 -14.76 -2.05
C GLY A 304 -2.80 -16.12 -2.76
N ASN A 305 -3.49 -16.22 -3.89
CA ASN A 305 -3.36 -17.35 -4.81
C ASN A 305 -2.08 -17.07 -5.61
N PRO A 306 -1.01 -17.89 -5.56
CA PRO A 306 0.22 -17.63 -6.31
C PRO A 306 0.04 -17.85 -7.83
N ASP A 307 0.66 -17.00 -8.66
CA ASP A 307 0.61 -17.15 -10.12
C ASP A 307 1.33 -18.44 -10.55
N PRO A 308 0.71 -19.32 -11.35
CA PRO A 308 1.38 -20.52 -11.88
C PRO A 308 2.69 -20.24 -12.62
N ASN A 309 2.87 -19.05 -13.20
CA ASN A 309 4.11 -18.68 -13.89
C ASN A 309 5.32 -18.56 -12.94
N TRP A 310 5.12 -18.61 -11.62
CA TRP A 310 6.20 -18.60 -10.64
C TRP A 310 6.78 -19.99 -10.37
N GLU A 311 6.20 -21.04 -10.96
CA GLU A 311 6.74 -22.40 -10.90
C GLU A 311 8.16 -22.42 -11.49
N GLY A 312 9.11 -22.98 -10.74
CA GLY A 312 10.54 -22.97 -11.10
C GLY A 312 11.28 -21.67 -10.76
N VAL A 313 10.59 -20.57 -10.47
CA VAL A 313 11.19 -19.33 -9.93
C VAL A 313 11.26 -19.39 -8.41
N VAL A 314 10.16 -19.80 -7.77
CA VAL A 314 10.06 -19.92 -6.32
C VAL A 314 10.37 -21.35 -5.90
N VAL A 315 11.45 -21.52 -5.13
CA VAL A 315 11.83 -22.81 -4.56
C VAL A 315 11.48 -22.81 -3.08
N PHE A 316 10.33 -23.40 -2.73
CA PHE A 316 9.93 -23.53 -1.33
C PHE A 316 10.81 -24.51 -0.57
N GLU A 317 11.08 -24.18 0.69
CA GLU A 317 11.98 -24.93 1.57
C GLU A 317 11.25 -25.30 2.87
N ASN A 318 11.87 -26.15 3.70
CA ASN A 318 11.37 -26.49 5.04
C ASN A 318 9.92 -27.01 5.10
N GLY A 319 9.46 -27.67 4.03
CA GLY A 319 8.11 -28.22 3.94
C GLY A 319 7.03 -27.23 3.53
N HIS A 320 7.37 -25.97 3.27
CA HIS A 320 6.45 -25.00 2.69
C HIS A 320 6.08 -25.38 1.25
N LYS A 321 4.87 -25.00 0.84
CA LYS A 321 4.38 -25.15 -0.55
C LYS A 321 3.73 -23.87 -1.08
N THR A 322 3.60 -22.87 -0.21
CA THR A 322 3.00 -21.57 -0.49
C THR A 322 3.57 -20.57 0.53
N PHE A 323 3.35 -19.28 0.29
CA PHE A 323 3.69 -18.25 1.27
C PHE A 323 2.73 -18.35 2.48
N PRO A 324 3.25 -18.47 3.72
CA PRO A 324 2.40 -18.50 4.91
C PRO A 324 1.83 -17.11 5.20
N SER A 325 0.85 -17.04 6.10
CA SER A 325 0.42 -15.74 6.64
C SER A 325 1.53 -15.12 7.52
N GLY A 326 1.41 -13.81 7.73
CA GLY A 326 2.28 -13.03 8.58
C GLY A 326 3.23 -12.12 7.81
N PRO A 327 4.08 -11.39 8.55
CA PRO A 327 5.22 -10.67 8.02
C PRO A 327 6.16 -11.60 7.24
N LEU A 328 6.47 -11.19 6.01
CA LEU A 328 7.45 -11.83 5.13
C LEU A 328 8.38 -10.74 4.59
N LEU A 329 9.65 -11.07 4.40
CA LEU A 329 10.59 -10.17 3.72
C LEU A 329 11.61 -10.97 2.91
N TRP A 330 12.35 -10.28 2.05
CA TRP A 330 13.47 -10.85 1.31
C TRP A 330 14.80 -10.41 1.89
N GLU A 331 15.71 -11.36 2.13
CA GLU A 331 17.10 -11.13 2.51
C GLU A 331 18.01 -11.61 1.38
N GLU A 332 19.14 -10.92 1.16
CA GLU A 332 20.12 -11.36 0.16
C GLU A 332 20.93 -12.54 0.67
N GLU A 333 21.12 -13.56 -0.17
CA GLU A 333 21.98 -14.69 0.11
C GLU A 333 23.02 -14.85 -1.01
N GLY A 334 24.18 -14.25 -0.78
CA GLY A 334 25.16 -14.06 -1.84
C GLY A 334 24.70 -12.99 -2.83
N ASN A 335 25.21 -13.05 -4.06
CA ASN A 335 24.97 -11.99 -5.04
C ASN A 335 23.78 -12.26 -5.96
N ASP A 336 23.35 -13.51 -6.11
CA ASP A 336 22.44 -13.96 -7.17
C ASP A 336 21.14 -14.58 -6.65
N ARG A 337 20.92 -14.59 -5.33
CA ARG A 337 19.76 -15.23 -4.70
C ARG A 337 19.16 -14.38 -3.59
N LEU A 338 17.84 -14.41 -3.49
CA LEU A 338 17.07 -13.87 -2.38
C LEU A 338 16.38 -14.99 -1.62
N VAL A 339 16.24 -14.78 -0.31
CA VAL A 339 15.63 -15.70 0.64
C VAL A 339 14.40 -15.04 1.24
N CYS A 340 13.25 -15.70 1.14
CA CYS A 340 12.06 -15.28 1.86
C CYS A 340 12.14 -15.75 3.31
N VAL A 341 12.06 -14.82 4.24
CA VAL A 341 12.07 -15.09 5.68
C VAL A 341 10.76 -14.60 6.27
N ALA A 342 10.09 -15.48 7.01
CA ALA A 342 8.93 -15.14 7.80
C ALA A 342 9.31 -14.62 9.20
N LYS A 343 8.73 -13.49 9.56
CA LYS A 343 8.91 -12.81 10.84
C LYS A 343 7.58 -12.78 11.62
N GLY A 344 7.55 -12.01 12.71
CA GLY A 344 6.43 -11.92 13.64
C GLY A 344 6.55 -12.94 14.77
N SER A 345 5.46 -13.17 15.50
CA SER A 345 5.42 -14.15 16.59
C SER A 345 4.16 -15.01 16.54
N LYS A 346 4.28 -16.25 17.01
CA LYS A 346 3.17 -17.18 17.17
C LYS A 346 3.27 -17.85 18.53
N ASP A 347 2.18 -17.83 19.29
CA ASP A 347 2.13 -18.41 20.64
C ASP A 347 3.25 -17.86 21.55
N GLY A 348 3.54 -16.55 21.43
CA GLY A 348 4.59 -15.85 22.16
C GLY A 348 6.03 -16.15 21.72
N LYS A 349 6.24 -16.98 20.70
CA LYS A 349 7.56 -17.30 20.15
C LYS A 349 7.81 -16.52 18.87
N LEU A 350 8.97 -15.88 18.78
CA LEU A 350 9.41 -15.18 17.57
C LEU A 350 9.61 -16.18 16.41
N ARG A 351 9.19 -15.77 15.23
CA ARG A 351 9.44 -16.46 13.96
C ARG A 351 10.66 -15.86 13.31
N ASN A 352 11.54 -16.73 12.82
CA ASN A 352 12.59 -16.38 11.89
C ASN A 352 12.80 -17.59 10.99
N GLU A 353 11.79 -17.83 10.15
CA GLU A 353 11.63 -19.07 9.41
C GLU A 353 11.91 -18.84 7.94
N ARG A 354 12.79 -19.66 7.37
CA ARG A 354 13.09 -19.62 5.95
C ARG A 354 11.99 -20.34 5.15
N ILE A 355 11.39 -19.62 4.21
CA ILE A 355 10.19 -20.07 3.48
C ILE A 355 10.52 -20.58 2.09
N CYS A 356 11.29 -19.81 1.33
CA CYS A 356 11.66 -20.14 -0.04
C CYS A 356 12.86 -19.30 -0.51
N THR A 357 13.38 -19.65 -1.67
CA THR A 357 14.35 -18.84 -2.41
C THR A 357 13.84 -18.47 -3.79
N ILE A 358 14.37 -17.35 -4.30
CA ILE A 358 14.20 -16.91 -5.69
C ILE A 358 15.54 -16.40 -6.24
N PRO A 359 15.76 -16.42 -7.56
CA PRO A 359 16.88 -15.72 -8.17
C PRO A 359 16.78 -14.20 -7.93
N LYS A 360 17.90 -13.56 -7.61
CA LYS A 360 18.04 -12.10 -7.63
C LYS A 360 18.35 -11.70 -9.07
N THR A 361 17.35 -11.34 -9.86
CA THR A 361 17.51 -10.98 -11.27
C THR A 361 17.73 -9.48 -11.46
N PHE A 362 17.18 -8.65 -10.57
CA PHE A 362 17.33 -7.21 -10.58
C PHE A 362 18.60 -6.76 -9.84
N GLY A 363 19.35 -5.82 -10.41
CA GLY A 363 20.57 -5.27 -9.80
C GLY A 363 21.85 -6.11 -10.01
N LEU A 364 21.79 -7.15 -10.85
CA LEU A 364 22.96 -7.96 -11.23
C LEU A 364 23.75 -7.39 -12.43
N ALA A 365 23.18 -6.46 -13.20
CA ALA A 365 23.90 -5.77 -14.26
C ALA A 365 24.90 -4.78 -13.63
N PRO A 366 26.13 -4.65 -14.15
CA PRO A 366 27.13 -3.75 -13.58
C PRO A 366 26.58 -2.33 -13.50
N GLU A 367 26.80 -1.67 -12.36
CA GLU A 367 26.46 -0.26 -12.15
C GLU A 367 26.83 0.53 -13.39
N VAL A 368 25.84 1.18 -14.01
CA VAL A 368 26.11 2.19 -15.02
C VAL A 368 26.93 3.25 -14.29
N GLN A 369 28.24 3.30 -14.59
CA GLN A 369 29.08 4.39 -14.16
C GLN A 369 28.46 5.66 -14.73
N ILE A 370 27.82 6.43 -13.85
CA ILE A 370 27.29 7.75 -14.19
C ILE A 370 28.49 8.56 -14.63
N ALA A 371 28.57 8.84 -15.93
CA ALA A 371 29.68 9.55 -16.53
C ALA A 371 29.82 10.90 -15.81
N GLY A 372 30.96 11.07 -15.13
CA GLY A 372 31.22 12.21 -14.28
C GLY A 372 30.96 13.53 -15.00
N VAL A 373 30.08 14.34 -14.42
CA VAL A 373 30.02 15.76 -14.71
C VAL A 373 31.31 16.36 -14.16
N ASN A 374 32.32 16.48 -15.03
CA ASN A 374 33.47 17.34 -14.76
C ASN A 374 32.94 18.75 -14.55
N ALA A 375 32.92 19.22 -13.31
CA ALA A 375 32.66 20.60 -12.97
C ALA A 375 33.80 21.49 -13.50
N PRO A 376 33.54 22.49 -14.35
CA PRO A 376 34.46 23.62 -14.47
C PRO A 376 34.22 24.54 -13.26
N ALA A 377 35.28 24.79 -12.52
CA ALA A 377 35.33 25.77 -11.45
C ALA A 377 35.08 27.21 -11.97
N ASP A 378 34.50 28.02 -11.08
CA ASP A 378 34.49 29.48 -11.05
C ASP A 378 33.75 30.28 -12.15
N ALA A 379 32.54 30.72 -11.82
CA ALA A 379 32.04 32.04 -12.20
C ALA A 379 31.12 32.60 -11.08
N PRO A 380 31.23 33.89 -10.68
CA PRO A 380 30.46 34.44 -9.56
C PRO A 380 29.03 34.77 -9.96
N VAL A 381 28.06 34.40 -9.12
CA VAL A 381 26.64 34.75 -9.29
C VAL A 381 26.36 36.09 -8.61
N GLU A 382 25.97 37.09 -9.39
CA GLU A 382 25.46 38.39 -8.90
C GLU A 382 24.07 38.23 -8.25
N ALA A 383 23.90 38.87 -7.09
CA ALA A 383 22.66 38.87 -6.30
C ALA A 383 21.64 39.90 -6.82
N ILE A 384 20.35 39.54 -6.80
CA ILE A 384 19.22 40.46 -7.01
C ILE A 384 18.33 40.44 -5.75
N PRO A 385 17.79 41.59 -5.28
CA PRO A 385 17.40 41.78 -3.88
C PRO A 385 15.97 41.34 -3.52
N ASN A 386 15.83 40.97 -2.24
CA ASN A 386 14.59 40.63 -1.54
C ASN A 386 13.55 41.77 -1.52
N GLY A 387 12.31 41.44 -1.88
CA GLY A 387 11.11 42.24 -1.60
C GLY A 387 10.38 41.71 -0.36
N THR A 388 10.28 42.55 0.65
CA THR A 388 9.58 42.34 1.93
C THR A 388 8.05 42.33 1.80
N ALA A 389 7.38 41.44 2.54
CA ALA A 389 5.96 41.59 2.91
C ALA A 389 5.75 41.19 4.38
N HIS A 390 5.12 42.09 5.13
CA HIS A 390 4.77 41.96 6.55
C HIS A 390 3.47 41.16 6.78
N PRO A 391 3.24 40.65 8.01
CA PRO A 391 2.21 39.66 8.34
C PRO A 391 0.89 40.29 8.81
N THR A 392 -0.20 39.53 8.72
CA THR A 392 -1.47 39.82 9.41
C THR A 392 -1.97 38.60 10.18
N GLU A 393 -2.25 38.82 11.46
CA GLU A 393 -2.86 37.92 12.43
C GLU A 393 -4.36 37.71 12.17
N GLY A 394 -4.93 36.61 12.68
CA GLY A 394 -6.39 36.41 12.68
C GLY A 394 -6.88 35.11 13.32
N ALA A 395 -7.04 35.15 14.65
CA ALA A 395 -8.06 34.51 15.49
C ALA A 395 -8.31 32.98 15.46
N THR A 396 -8.04 32.39 16.62
CA THR A 396 -8.50 31.08 17.13
C THR A 396 -9.98 31.10 17.53
N HIS A 397 -10.71 30.01 17.27
CA HIS A 397 -11.88 29.62 18.06
C HIS A 397 -11.90 28.11 18.27
N SER A 398 -11.89 27.71 19.54
CA SER A 398 -12.11 26.36 20.05
C SER A 398 -13.56 26.22 20.48
N ASP A 399 -14.21 25.10 20.16
CA ASP A 399 -15.37 24.62 20.91
C ASP A 399 -15.27 23.10 21.04
N GLY A 400 -15.14 22.66 22.30
CA GLY A 400 -15.17 21.26 22.70
C GLY A 400 -16.58 20.84 23.12
N VAL A 401 -16.90 19.57 22.91
CA VAL A 401 -18.04 18.91 23.55
C VAL A 401 -17.65 17.47 23.91
N GLN A 402 -17.65 17.18 25.21
CA GLN A 402 -17.64 15.85 25.83
C GLN A 402 -18.96 15.12 25.57
N THR A 403 -18.94 13.78 25.49
CA THR A 403 -20.05 12.96 26.04
C THR A 403 -19.56 11.58 26.47
N ASP A 404 -20.21 11.12 27.54
CA ASP A 404 -19.96 10.01 28.45
C ASP A 404 -19.96 8.60 27.85
N GLU A 405 -19.13 7.77 28.46
CA GLU A 405 -19.22 6.31 28.47
C GLU A 405 -20.34 5.87 29.41
N SER A 406 -21.16 4.88 29.02
CA SER A 406 -21.57 3.81 29.94
C SER A 406 -22.33 2.69 29.22
N LEU A 407 -22.01 1.45 29.63
CA LEU A 407 -22.89 0.27 29.72
C LEU A 407 -23.23 -0.52 28.44
N LEU A 408 -22.55 -1.65 28.22
CA LEU A 408 -23.06 -3.01 28.57
C LEU A 408 -22.21 -4.13 27.95
N SER A 409 -21.97 -5.13 28.80
CA SER A 409 -21.11 -6.30 28.62
C SER A 409 -21.89 -7.57 28.23
N ASN A 410 -21.15 -8.51 27.65
CA ASN A 410 -21.38 -9.97 27.58
C ASN A 410 -22.39 -10.49 26.56
N ASP A 411 -21.90 -10.87 25.36
CA ASP A 411 -22.46 -11.97 24.53
C ASP A 411 -21.65 -12.29 23.24
N VAL A 412 -20.32 -12.07 23.22
CA VAL A 412 -19.54 -12.11 21.95
C VAL A 412 -18.68 -13.37 21.75
N ASP A 413 -18.52 -14.23 22.76
CA ASP A 413 -17.54 -15.32 22.70
C ASP A 413 -17.94 -16.54 21.83
N GLU A 414 -19.13 -16.57 21.23
CA GLU A 414 -19.61 -17.78 20.53
C GLU A 414 -19.50 -17.77 18.99
N LYS A 415 -19.08 -16.66 18.34
CA LYS A 415 -19.09 -16.55 16.86
C LYS A 415 -17.73 -16.62 16.15
N LEU A 416 -16.63 -16.91 16.84
CA LEU A 416 -15.28 -16.90 16.27
C LEU A 416 -14.50 -18.22 16.46
N LYS A 417 -15.17 -19.37 16.51
CA LYS A 417 -14.46 -20.66 16.48
C LYS A 417 -13.90 -20.93 15.08
N ILE A 418 -12.57 -21.06 15.05
CA ILE A 418 -11.75 -21.63 13.98
C ILE A 418 -12.31 -23.02 13.64
N GLN A 419 -12.74 -23.24 12.39
CA GLN A 419 -12.93 -24.60 11.88
C GLN A 419 -11.56 -25.13 11.44
N GLU A 420 -10.99 -26.03 12.23
CA GLU A 420 -9.88 -26.87 11.79
C GLU A 420 -10.41 -27.90 10.78
N ASP A 421 -9.92 -27.84 9.55
CA ASP A 421 -10.21 -28.82 8.52
C ASP A 421 -9.61 -30.18 8.90
N LYS A 422 -10.48 -31.18 9.05
CA LYS A 422 -10.10 -32.58 9.27
C LYS A 422 -9.74 -33.19 7.91
N PRO A 423 -8.58 -33.86 7.74
CA PRO A 423 -8.22 -34.46 6.46
C PRO A 423 -9.16 -35.63 6.10
N ALA A 424 -9.59 -35.65 4.84
CA ALA A 424 -10.44 -36.70 4.28
C ALA A 424 -9.71 -38.05 4.25
N ALA A 425 -10.37 -39.10 4.74
CA ALA A 425 -9.88 -40.48 4.70
C ALA A 425 -9.94 -41.03 3.25
N PRO A 426 -9.00 -41.91 2.85
CA PRO A 426 -8.97 -42.48 1.51
C PRO A 426 -10.10 -43.50 1.30
N GLN A 427 -10.85 -43.35 0.22
CA GLN A 427 -11.81 -44.35 -0.23
C GLN A 427 -11.06 -45.57 -0.77
N THR A 428 -11.28 -46.70 -0.12
CA THR A 428 -10.88 -48.03 -0.56
C THR A 428 -11.73 -48.45 -1.77
N ALA A 429 -11.07 -48.72 -2.89
CA ALA A 429 -11.67 -49.43 -4.01
C ALA A 429 -11.73 -50.93 -3.67
N THR A 430 -12.92 -51.53 -3.71
CA THR A 430 -13.10 -52.98 -3.75
C THR A 430 -13.78 -53.36 -5.06
N ALA A 431 -13.02 -54.16 -5.82
CA ALA A 431 -13.36 -55.17 -6.83
C ALA A 431 -14.41 -54.82 -7.90
#